data_AF-A0A518WJI0-F1
#
_entry.id   AF-A0A518WJI0-F1
#
_cell.length_a   1.000
_cell.length_b   1.000
_cell.length_c   1.000
_cell.angle_alpha   90.00
_cell.angle_beta   90.00
_cell.angle_gamma   90.00
#
_symmetry.space_group_name_H-M   'P 1'
#
loop_
_entity.id
_entity.type
_entity.pdbx_description
1 polymer ?
#
loop_
_entity_poly.entity_id
_entity_poly.type
_entity_poly.pdbx_seq_one_letter_code
_entity_poly.pdbx_strand_id
1 'polypeptide(L)'
;MSTVPMSRCLPTAMATGRVDGVSASVGSPTAVHSVPDRAAPPLAASVWCPRPCGCDDLHRPCRRPEESAMATGAELDDCRRVAEEAARLGGRELLRRFGDHGRVDYKTAPTDLVSEADRASETRIVELLRARRPGDGILAEEGSDHVGDSGLRWVLDPLDGTVNYVSGIPFWCVSVACEQQTPDGWRPVVGVVHDPVHDETFCGVRGGGAMLNGTPLTRRADIPLGEVVLAAGYAYDVAHRRVQAAVVTDLAGDVRGVRMLGSTALALAWIAAGRCDAYVEDRTFRWDWAAGQVIAVEAGVAVEVSGSRVLAAPPELIDGLRPRVAALG
;
A
#
# COMPACT_ATOMS: atom_id res chain seq x y z
N MET A 1 -41.40 -18.53 28.28
CA MET A 1 -41.92 -17.41 29.10
C MET A 1 -41.26 -17.49 30.47
N SER A 2 -40.21 -16.72 30.69
CA SER A 2 -39.68 -16.44 32.03
C SER A 2 -39.00 -15.09 32.00
N THR A 3 -39.36 -14.26 32.97
CA THR A 3 -39.29 -12.80 32.99
C THR A 3 -37.93 -12.30 33.50
N VAL A 4 -37.39 -11.30 32.80
CA VAL A 4 -36.24 -10.47 33.19
C VAL A 4 -36.68 -9.41 34.20
N PRO A 5 -35.90 -9.07 35.24
CA PRO A 5 -36.05 -7.81 35.94
C PRO A 5 -35.09 -6.74 35.38
N MET A 6 -35.68 -5.64 34.93
CA MET A 6 -35.01 -4.38 34.62
C MET A 6 -34.56 -3.69 35.91
N SER A 7 -33.29 -3.29 36.00
CA SER A 7 -32.84 -2.26 36.94
C SER A 7 -32.47 -0.99 36.17
N ARG A 8 -33.27 0.05 36.41
CA ARG A 8 -33.04 1.43 36.00
C ARG A 8 -32.08 2.10 36.98
N CYS A 9 -31.01 2.73 36.48
CA CYS A 9 -30.39 3.88 37.12
C CYS A 9 -30.23 4.99 36.08
N LEU A 10 -30.85 6.14 36.38
CA LEU A 10 -30.81 7.39 35.63
C LEU A 10 -29.55 8.22 35.99
N PRO A 11 -29.23 9.28 35.22
CA PRO A 11 -27.88 9.81 35.09
C PRO A 11 -27.57 10.95 36.07
N THR A 12 -26.30 11.08 36.44
CA THR A 12 -25.78 12.27 37.15
C THR A 12 -25.18 13.25 36.16
N ALA A 13 -25.56 14.51 36.33
CA ALA A 13 -25.37 15.63 35.45
C ALA A 13 -23.94 16.19 35.37
N MET A 14 -23.78 17.01 34.33
CA MET A 14 -22.65 17.81 33.90
C MET A 14 -21.89 18.56 35.01
N ALA A 15 -20.56 18.66 34.83
CA ALA A 15 -19.76 19.75 35.35
C ALA A 15 -19.00 20.42 34.19
N THR A 16 -19.45 21.61 33.83
CA THR A 16 -18.80 22.54 32.90
C THR A 16 -17.63 23.22 33.62
N GLY A 17 -16.40 22.91 33.23
CA GLY A 17 -15.20 23.64 33.65
C GLY A 17 -14.75 24.60 32.56
N ARG A 18 -15.00 25.90 32.76
CA ARG A 18 -14.29 26.99 32.07
C ARG A 18 -12.83 26.96 32.50
N VAL A 19 -11.92 27.16 31.56
CA VAL A 19 -10.56 27.61 31.84
C VAL A 19 -10.34 28.87 31.01
N ASP A 20 -10.22 29.98 31.71
CA ASP A 20 -9.96 31.31 31.16
C ASP A 20 -8.48 31.45 30.76
N GLY A 21 -8.28 32.09 29.60
CA GLY A 21 -7.25 33.08 29.28
C GLY A 21 -5.81 32.87 29.77
N VAL A 22 -4.90 32.59 28.83
CA VAL A 22 -3.53 33.10 28.87
C VAL A 22 -3.22 33.74 27.52
N SER A 23 -3.13 35.08 27.52
CA SER A 23 -2.60 35.88 26.42
C SER A 23 -1.07 35.78 26.41
N ALA A 24 -0.48 35.37 25.30
CA ALA A 24 0.94 35.53 25.05
C ALA A 24 1.14 36.52 23.90
N SER A 25 1.84 37.60 24.22
CA SER A 25 2.18 38.75 23.41
C SER A 25 3.03 38.41 22.19
N VAL A 26 2.66 39.02 21.06
CA VAL A 26 3.40 39.02 19.79
C VAL A 26 4.72 39.78 19.95
N GLY A 27 5.85 39.08 19.78
CA GLY A 27 7.17 39.68 19.66
C GLY A 27 7.54 39.88 18.18
N SER A 28 7.90 41.12 17.82
CA SER A 28 8.39 41.51 16.50
C SER A 28 9.78 40.90 16.19
N PRO A 29 10.05 40.38 14.98
CA PRO A 29 11.40 40.12 14.52
C PRO A 29 11.98 41.37 13.84
N THR A 30 13.14 41.79 14.35
CA THR A 30 14.03 42.80 13.79
C THR A 30 14.59 42.37 12.44
N ALA A 31 14.71 43.36 11.55
CA ALA A 31 15.26 43.27 10.20
C ALA A 31 16.70 42.73 10.19
N VAL A 32 16.97 41.81 9.26
CA VAL A 32 18.33 41.40 8.87
C VAL A 32 18.55 41.82 7.41
N HIS A 33 19.67 42.46 7.19
CA HIS A 33 20.09 43.16 5.98
C HIS A 33 20.13 42.27 4.73
N SER A 34 19.52 42.78 3.66
CA SER A 34 19.65 42.32 2.28
C SER A 34 20.94 42.88 1.67
N VAL A 35 21.76 42.00 1.10
CA VAL A 35 22.95 42.32 0.28
C VAL A 35 22.56 42.13 -1.20
N PRO A 36 22.93 43.04 -2.13
CA PRO A 36 22.42 43.02 -3.48
C PRO A 36 23.11 41.98 -4.37
N ASP A 37 22.28 41.44 -5.26
CA ASP A 37 22.54 40.46 -6.30
C ASP A 37 23.58 40.97 -7.33
N ARG A 38 24.62 40.18 -7.61
CA ARG A 38 25.57 40.42 -8.71
C ARG A 38 25.46 39.28 -9.70
N ALA A 39 24.93 39.60 -10.88
CA ALA A 39 24.86 38.73 -12.03
C ALA A 39 26.25 38.20 -12.45
N ALA A 40 26.36 36.88 -12.63
CA ALA A 40 27.49 36.20 -13.27
C ALA A 40 27.20 35.98 -14.77
N PRO A 41 28.22 36.04 -15.65
CA PRO A 41 28.04 35.90 -17.10
C PRO A 41 27.87 34.43 -17.53
N PRO A 42 27.36 34.14 -18.74
CA PRO A 42 27.11 32.77 -19.17
C PRO A 42 28.41 32.09 -19.59
N LEU A 43 28.72 30.93 -18.99
CA LEU A 43 29.79 30.06 -19.44
C LEU A 43 29.22 28.94 -20.33
N ALA A 44 29.79 28.84 -21.52
CA ALA A 44 29.47 27.86 -22.54
C ALA A 44 29.72 26.41 -22.06
N ALA A 45 28.91 25.50 -22.60
CA ALA A 45 28.88 24.08 -22.29
C ALA A 45 30.26 23.41 -22.44
N SER A 46 30.88 23.09 -21.31
CA SER A 46 31.87 22.03 -21.20
C SER A 46 31.25 20.93 -20.34
N VAL A 47 31.25 19.71 -20.86
CA VAL A 47 30.66 18.53 -20.23
C VAL A 47 31.44 18.23 -18.94
N TRP A 48 30.92 18.68 -17.81
CA TRP A 48 31.49 18.45 -16.49
C TRP A 48 30.66 17.40 -15.76
N CYS A 49 31.29 16.26 -15.44
CA CYS A 49 30.69 15.16 -14.68
C CYS A 49 30.66 15.53 -13.18
N PRO A 50 29.49 15.59 -12.50
CA PRO A 50 29.39 16.23 -11.18
C PRO A 50 29.65 15.29 -9.98
N ARG A 51 30.48 14.24 -10.11
CA ARG A 51 30.81 13.36 -8.95
C ARG A 51 32.30 13.01 -8.87
N PRO A 52 32.88 12.94 -7.65
CA PRO A 52 34.24 12.46 -7.45
C PRO A 52 34.23 10.92 -7.54
N CYS A 53 34.27 10.33 -8.74
CA CYS A 53 34.78 8.97 -8.84
C CYS A 53 36.30 9.04 -8.71
N GLY A 54 36.88 8.29 -7.78
CA GLY A 54 38.33 8.11 -7.63
C GLY A 54 38.91 7.22 -8.72
N CYS A 55 38.64 7.57 -9.97
CA CYS A 55 38.89 6.81 -11.18
C CYS A 55 40.09 7.47 -11.90
N ASP A 56 41.32 7.09 -11.56
CA ASP A 56 42.57 7.66 -12.09
C ASP A 56 42.87 7.33 -13.57
N ASP A 57 41.99 6.61 -14.26
CA ASP A 57 42.22 6.15 -15.64
C ASP A 57 41.37 6.93 -16.66
N LEU A 58 41.97 7.94 -17.29
CA LEU A 58 41.37 8.81 -18.33
C LEU A 58 41.11 8.11 -19.68
N HIS A 59 41.31 6.80 -19.79
CA HIS A 59 41.18 6.05 -21.05
C HIS A 59 40.15 4.92 -21.03
N ARG A 60 39.36 4.79 -19.96
CA ARG A 60 38.23 3.85 -19.93
C ARG A 60 36.92 4.64 -20.06
N PRO A 61 36.11 4.44 -21.12
CA PRO A 61 34.80 5.06 -21.19
C PRO A 61 33.99 4.60 -19.98
N CYS A 62 33.51 5.57 -19.19
CA CYS A 62 32.60 5.33 -18.08
C CYS A 62 31.40 4.55 -18.62
N ARG A 63 31.30 3.26 -18.30
CA ARG A 63 30.11 2.47 -18.64
C ARG A 63 28.98 3.13 -17.87
N ARG A 64 28.11 3.86 -18.57
CA ARG A 64 26.76 4.11 -18.05
C ARG A 64 26.21 2.74 -17.64
N PRO A 65 25.54 2.62 -16.48
CA PRO A 65 24.68 1.47 -16.27
C PRO A 65 23.83 1.38 -17.53
N GLU A 66 23.90 0.23 -18.21
CA GLU A 66 23.03 -0.05 -19.35
C GLU A 66 21.62 0.35 -18.91
N GLU A 67 20.93 1.15 -19.72
CA GLU A 67 19.49 1.38 -19.54
C GLU A 67 18.88 0.01 -19.30
N SER A 68 18.44 -0.27 -18.07
CA SER A 68 17.83 -1.55 -17.73
C SER A 68 16.69 -1.73 -18.72
N ALA A 69 16.87 -2.66 -19.67
CA ALA A 69 15.88 -2.91 -20.69
C ALA A 69 14.58 -3.25 -19.96
N MET A 70 13.49 -2.55 -20.30
CA MET A 70 12.20 -2.86 -19.68
C MET A 70 11.89 -4.35 -19.86
N ALA A 71 11.29 -4.95 -18.84
CA ALA A 71 11.00 -6.37 -18.84
C ALA A 71 10.18 -6.73 -20.08
N THR A 72 10.59 -7.78 -20.78
CA THR A 72 9.89 -8.22 -22.00
C THR A 72 8.52 -8.81 -21.64
N GLY A 73 7.59 -8.89 -22.60
CA GLY A 73 6.29 -9.54 -22.36
C GLY A 73 6.43 -10.98 -21.83
N ALA A 74 7.41 -11.73 -22.34
CA ALA A 74 7.70 -13.09 -21.88
C ALA A 74 8.24 -13.14 -20.43
N GLU A 75 9.05 -12.16 -20.03
CA GLU A 75 9.54 -12.04 -18.66
C GLU A 75 8.43 -11.66 -17.69
N LEU A 76 7.56 -10.72 -18.08
CA LEU A 76 6.39 -10.35 -17.28
C LEU A 76 5.42 -11.53 -17.09
N ASP A 77 5.22 -12.35 -18.12
CA ASP A 77 4.42 -13.57 -18.03
C ASP A 77 5.06 -14.64 -17.12
N ASP A 78 6.39 -14.75 -17.12
CA ASP A 78 7.11 -15.60 -16.18
C ASP A 78 6.93 -15.11 -14.74
N CYS A 79 7.17 -13.82 -14.50
CA CYS A 79 6.99 -13.18 -13.20
C CYS A 79 5.55 -13.34 -12.68
N ARG A 80 4.54 -13.20 -13.55
CA ARG A 80 3.14 -13.46 -13.21
C ARG A 80 2.92 -14.89 -12.71
N ARG A 81 3.38 -15.90 -13.47
CA ARG A 81 3.19 -17.30 -13.08
C ARG A 81 3.86 -17.62 -11.76
N VAL A 82 5.07 -17.11 -11.55
CA VAL A 82 5.82 -17.27 -10.29
C VAL A 82 5.09 -16.57 -9.12
N ALA A 83 4.57 -15.35 -9.33
CA ALA A 83 3.79 -14.62 -8.33
C ALA A 83 2.52 -15.38 -7.93
N GLU A 84 1.78 -15.92 -8.90
CA GLU A 84 0.59 -16.75 -8.66
C GLU A 84 0.92 -18.03 -7.88
N GLU A 85 2.00 -18.72 -8.26
CA GLU A 85 2.45 -19.93 -7.56
C GLU A 85 2.82 -19.62 -6.10
N ALA A 86 3.54 -18.52 -5.88
CA ALA A 86 3.96 -18.04 -4.57
C ALA A 86 2.77 -17.65 -3.69
N ALA A 87 1.86 -16.80 -4.20
CA ALA A 87 0.70 -16.31 -3.44
C ALA A 87 -0.23 -17.47 -3.04
N ARG A 88 -0.50 -18.41 -3.95
CA ARG A 88 -1.27 -19.63 -3.64
C ARG A 88 -0.57 -20.54 -2.64
N LEU A 89 0.76 -20.62 -2.68
CA LEU A 89 1.53 -21.42 -1.73
C LEU A 89 1.44 -20.84 -0.31
N GLY A 90 1.65 -19.54 -0.15
CA GLY A 90 1.47 -18.85 1.13
C GLY A 90 0.03 -18.95 1.62
N GLY A 91 -0.95 -18.75 0.73
CA GLY A 91 -2.36 -18.83 1.05
C GLY A 91 -2.79 -20.20 1.59
N ARG A 92 -2.27 -21.29 1.02
CA ARG A 92 -2.49 -22.66 1.55
C ARG A 92 -1.86 -22.88 2.93
N GLU A 93 -0.78 -22.19 3.25
CA GLU A 93 -0.14 -22.27 4.56
C GLU A 93 -0.97 -21.57 5.63
N LEU A 94 -1.49 -20.38 5.29
CA LEU A 94 -2.39 -19.60 6.13
C LEU A 94 -3.75 -20.28 6.34
N LEU A 95 -4.38 -20.76 5.26
CA LEU A 95 -5.72 -21.35 5.33
C LEU A 95 -5.72 -22.60 6.23
N ARG A 96 -4.64 -23.39 6.23
CA ARG A 96 -4.48 -24.55 7.12
C ARG A 96 -4.40 -24.19 8.60
N ARG A 97 -4.01 -22.95 8.92
CA ARG A 97 -3.86 -22.42 10.29
C ARG A 97 -4.98 -21.45 10.67
N PHE A 98 -5.91 -21.16 9.77
CA PHE A 98 -6.97 -20.20 10.06
C PHE A 98 -7.91 -20.77 11.13
N GLY A 99 -8.04 -20.06 12.26
CA GLY A 99 -8.71 -20.54 13.47
C GLY A 99 -7.81 -21.27 14.48
N ASP A 100 -6.57 -21.61 14.09
CA ASP A 100 -5.51 -22.15 14.95
C ASP A 100 -4.16 -21.53 14.54
N HIS A 101 -4.08 -20.21 14.68
CA HIS A 101 -3.00 -19.38 14.14
C HIS A 101 -1.68 -19.48 14.93
N GLY A 102 -1.62 -20.34 15.94
CA GLY A 102 -0.48 -20.45 16.85
C GLY A 102 -0.27 -19.19 17.68
N ARG A 103 0.97 -18.96 18.09
CA ARG A 103 1.34 -17.80 18.93
C ARG A 103 1.16 -16.49 18.17
N VAL A 104 0.59 -15.50 18.85
CA VAL A 104 0.49 -14.11 18.38
C VAL A 104 1.49 -13.27 19.18
N ASP A 105 2.33 -12.54 18.47
CA ASP A 105 3.23 -11.52 19.02
C ASP A 105 2.84 -10.13 18.48
N TYR A 106 3.43 -9.10 19.06
CA TYR A 106 3.22 -7.70 18.67
C TYR A 106 4.50 -7.13 18.08
N LYS A 107 4.41 -6.41 16.96
CA LYS A 107 5.55 -5.75 16.32
C LYS A 107 5.82 -4.40 17.00
N THR A 108 5.08 -3.34 16.64
CA THR A 108 5.32 -1.97 17.14
C THR A 108 4.23 -1.41 18.06
N ALA A 109 3.01 -1.94 17.98
CA ALA A 109 1.85 -1.47 18.73
C ALA A 109 0.92 -2.65 19.12
N PRO A 110 0.03 -2.49 20.12
CA PRO A 110 -0.96 -3.52 20.48
C PRO A 110 -1.92 -3.90 19.35
N THR A 111 -2.01 -3.07 18.30
CA THR A 111 -2.82 -3.33 17.11
C THR A 111 -2.01 -3.91 15.95
N ASP A 112 -0.69 -3.96 16.06
CA ASP A 112 0.27 -4.38 15.04
C ASP A 112 0.77 -5.79 15.41
N LEU A 113 0.10 -6.79 14.85
CA LEU A 113 0.24 -8.20 15.21
C LEU A 113 1.13 -8.93 14.20
N VAL A 114 1.78 -9.98 14.66
CA VAL A 114 2.39 -11.00 13.81
C VAL A 114 2.10 -12.37 14.41
N SER A 115 1.65 -13.31 13.59
CA SER A 115 1.46 -14.69 14.03
C SER A 115 2.56 -15.61 13.51
N GLU A 116 2.65 -16.81 14.06
CA GLU A 116 3.46 -17.88 13.49
C GLU A 116 3.01 -18.25 12.06
N ALA A 117 1.74 -18.00 11.72
CA ALA A 117 1.21 -18.24 10.38
C ALA A 117 1.80 -17.27 9.35
N ASP A 118 1.98 -15.98 9.68
CA ASP A 118 2.62 -14.96 8.81
C ASP A 118 4.03 -15.43 8.42
N ARG A 119 4.85 -15.80 9.43
CA ARG A 119 6.24 -16.27 9.22
C ARG A 119 6.32 -17.57 8.44
N ALA A 120 5.40 -18.49 8.68
CA ALA A 120 5.33 -19.74 7.94
C ALA A 120 4.96 -19.50 6.46
N SER A 121 4.00 -18.61 6.20
CA SER A 121 3.64 -18.17 4.85
C SER A 121 4.82 -17.54 4.12
N GLU A 122 5.50 -16.57 4.75
CA GLU A 122 6.68 -15.89 4.17
C GLU A 122 7.79 -16.89 3.84
N THR A 123 8.11 -17.80 4.76
CA THR A 123 9.14 -18.82 4.55
C THR A 123 8.87 -19.62 3.27
N ARG A 124 7.63 -20.06 3.07
CA ARG A 124 7.25 -20.83 1.86
C ARG A 124 7.35 -20.02 0.58
N ILE A 125 6.91 -18.77 0.63
CA ILE A 125 6.98 -17.84 -0.51
C ILE A 125 8.45 -17.60 -0.89
N VAL A 126 9.29 -17.28 0.09
CA VAL A 126 10.72 -17.00 -0.12
C VAL A 126 11.47 -18.22 -0.64
N GLU A 127 11.23 -19.42 -0.06
CA GLU A 127 11.82 -20.68 -0.55
C GLU A 127 11.55 -20.89 -2.05
N LEU A 128 10.31 -20.65 -2.49
CA LEU A 128 9.91 -20.79 -3.89
C LEU A 128 10.57 -19.74 -4.78
N LEU A 129 10.56 -18.47 -4.37
CA LEU A 129 11.16 -17.38 -5.14
C LEU A 129 12.66 -17.58 -5.31
N ARG A 130 13.36 -18.02 -4.26
CA ARG A 130 14.80 -18.34 -4.32
C ARG A 130 15.11 -19.48 -5.28
N ALA A 131 14.25 -20.49 -5.35
CA ALA A 131 14.43 -21.61 -6.26
C ALA A 131 14.16 -21.24 -7.72
N ARG A 132 13.12 -20.42 -7.98
CA ARG A 132 12.71 -20.04 -9.33
C ARG A 132 13.49 -18.87 -9.91
N ARG A 133 13.85 -17.91 -9.06
CA ARG A 133 14.38 -16.58 -9.43
C ARG A 133 15.54 -16.15 -8.50
N PRO A 134 16.63 -16.93 -8.44
CA PRO A 134 17.71 -16.73 -7.46
C PRO A 134 18.45 -15.39 -7.55
N GLY A 135 18.42 -14.71 -8.71
CA GLY A 135 19.05 -13.40 -8.91
C GLY A 135 18.16 -12.20 -8.59
N ASP A 136 16.86 -12.40 -8.36
CA ASP A 136 15.93 -11.32 -8.02
C ASP A 136 16.02 -10.94 -6.53
N GLY A 137 15.82 -9.66 -6.22
CA GLY A 137 15.76 -9.17 -4.84
C GLY A 137 14.45 -9.55 -4.15
N ILE A 138 14.40 -9.41 -2.82
CA ILE A 138 13.21 -9.60 -1.99
C ILE A 138 13.10 -8.44 -1.00
N LEU A 139 11.90 -7.86 -0.89
CA LEU A 139 11.47 -6.94 0.15
C LEU A 139 10.26 -7.57 0.82
N ALA A 140 10.40 -8.01 2.07
CA ALA A 140 9.37 -8.79 2.75
C ALA A 140 9.02 -8.19 4.12
N GLU A 141 7.73 -8.20 4.45
CA GLU A 141 7.23 -7.61 5.69
C GLU A 141 7.88 -8.21 6.96
N GLU A 142 8.08 -9.53 7.02
CA GLU A 142 8.60 -10.20 8.22
C GLU A 142 10.14 -10.29 8.26
N GLY A 143 10.81 -9.58 7.36
CA GLY A 143 12.25 -9.35 7.41
C GLY A 143 13.12 -10.33 6.61
N SER A 144 12.54 -11.13 5.71
CA SER A 144 13.29 -11.99 4.77
C SER A 144 13.92 -11.22 3.58
N ASP A 145 14.35 -9.99 3.81
CA ASP A 145 14.91 -9.11 2.79
C ASP A 145 16.14 -9.70 2.11
N HIS A 146 16.25 -9.45 0.81
CA HIS A 146 17.40 -9.82 0.01
C HIS A 146 17.72 -8.82 -1.08
N VAL A 147 19.00 -8.51 -1.22
CA VAL A 147 19.50 -7.75 -2.35
C VAL A 147 19.85 -8.69 -3.49
N GLY A 148 19.09 -8.62 -4.59
CA GLY A 148 19.40 -9.28 -5.86
C GLY A 148 20.14 -8.36 -6.83
N ASP A 149 20.53 -8.89 -7.98
CA ASP A 149 21.31 -8.22 -9.02
C ASP A 149 20.67 -8.25 -10.42
N SER A 150 19.52 -8.91 -10.58
CA SER A 150 18.80 -9.01 -11.86
C SER A 150 18.13 -7.72 -12.34
N GLY A 151 18.00 -6.72 -11.45
CA GLY A 151 17.17 -5.53 -11.70
C GLY A 151 15.68 -5.75 -11.42
N LEU A 152 15.29 -6.93 -10.93
CA LEU A 152 13.95 -7.22 -10.41
C LEU A 152 13.97 -7.44 -8.90
N ARG A 153 12.85 -7.15 -8.24
CA ARG A 153 12.61 -7.57 -6.86
C ARG A 153 11.17 -7.98 -6.60
N TRP A 154 11.00 -8.85 -5.63
CA TRP A 154 9.72 -9.33 -5.13
C TRP A 154 9.34 -8.56 -3.87
N VAL A 155 8.16 -7.95 -3.84
CA VAL A 155 7.61 -7.27 -2.67
C VAL A 155 6.50 -8.13 -2.08
N LEU A 156 6.64 -8.52 -0.82
CA LEU A 156 5.84 -9.56 -0.20
C LEU A 156 5.12 -9.02 1.04
N ASP A 157 3.81 -9.19 1.07
CA ASP A 157 3.03 -9.24 2.30
C ASP A 157 2.45 -10.67 2.40
N PRO A 158 3.01 -11.49 3.30
CA PRO A 158 2.64 -12.89 3.44
C PRO A 158 1.26 -13.08 4.07
N LEU A 159 0.69 -12.06 4.72
CA LEU A 159 -0.65 -12.03 5.33
C LEU A 159 -1.14 -10.58 5.52
N ASP A 160 -1.76 -10.01 4.48
CA ASP A 160 -2.39 -8.70 4.59
C ASP A 160 -3.74 -8.88 5.30
N GLY A 161 -3.92 -8.17 6.42
CA GLY A 161 -5.07 -8.29 7.30
C GLY A 161 -4.85 -9.23 8.50
N THR A 162 -3.65 -9.25 9.09
CA THR A 162 -3.32 -10.05 10.28
C THR A 162 -4.34 -9.89 11.43
N VAL A 163 -4.87 -8.68 11.66
CA VAL A 163 -5.93 -8.45 12.67
C VAL A 163 -7.21 -9.23 12.34
N ASN A 164 -7.63 -9.23 11.08
CA ASN A 164 -8.78 -10.01 10.64
C ASN A 164 -8.50 -11.52 10.79
N TYR A 165 -7.32 -11.96 10.37
CA TYR A 165 -6.89 -13.36 10.47
C TYR A 165 -6.92 -13.89 11.91
N VAL A 166 -6.27 -13.17 12.84
CA VAL A 166 -6.23 -13.51 14.27
C VAL A 166 -7.64 -13.44 14.90
N SER A 167 -8.48 -12.53 14.44
CA SER A 167 -9.86 -12.38 14.94
C SER A 167 -10.85 -13.38 14.33
N GLY A 168 -10.41 -14.26 13.41
CA GLY A 168 -11.29 -15.19 12.70
C GLY A 168 -12.22 -14.52 11.68
N ILE A 169 -11.93 -13.29 11.26
CA ILE A 169 -12.67 -12.56 10.24
C ILE A 169 -12.12 -12.99 8.87
N PRO A 170 -12.95 -13.53 7.96
CA PRO A 170 -12.50 -14.13 6.70
C PRO A 170 -12.29 -13.07 5.60
N PHE A 171 -11.48 -12.05 5.89
CA PHE A 171 -11.10 -11.00 4.95
C PHE A 171 -9.60 -10.68 5.11
N TRP A 172 -8.76 -11.43 4.43
CA TRP A 172 -7.30 -11.33 4.46
C TRP A 172 -6.74 -11.99 3.20
N CYS A 173 -5.51 -11.69 2.82
CA CYS A 173 -4.93 -12.22 1.59
C CYS A 173 -3.40 -12.38 1.66
N VAL A 174 -2.83 -12.99 0.62
CA VAL A 174 -1.40 -12.94 0.33
C VAL A 174 -1.17 -12.00 -0.83
N SER A 175 -0.23 -11.06 -0.68
CA SER A 175 0.13 -10.07 -1.71
C SER A 175 1.57 -10.27 -2.16
N VAL A 176 1.76 -10.46 -3.47
CA VAL A 176 3.05 -10.67 -4.12
C VAL A 176 3.15 -9.76 -5.32
N ALA A 177 4.07 -8.79 -5.27
CA ALA A 177 4.40 -7.93 -6.42
C ALA A 177 5.79 -8.26 -6.97
N CYS A 178 5.95 -8.16 -8.28
CA CYS A 178 7.27 -8.06 -8.91
C CYS A 178 7.47 -6.64 -9.40
N GLU A 179 8.67 -6.13 -9.16
CA GLU A 179 9.05 -4.77 -9.52
C GLU A 179 10.32 -4.75 -10.32
N GLN A 180 10.41 -3.76 -11.19
CA GLN A 180 11.58 -3.49 -11.99
C GLN A 180 12.26 -2.20 -11.52
N GLN A 181 13.60 -2.25 -11.44
CA GLN A 181 14.41 -1.06 -11.22
C GLN A 181 14.34 -0.16 -12.46
N THR A 182 13.99 1.11 -12.26
CA THR A 182 13.98 2.15 -13.30
C THR A 182 14.89 3.31 -12.89
N PRO A 183 15.18 4.28 -13.78
CA PRO A 183 15.91 5.49 -13.41
C PRO A 183 15.28 6.29 -12.27
N ASP A 184 13.95 6.25 -12.15
CA ASP A 184 13.18 6.97 -11.12
C ASP A 184 12.97 6.14 -9.84
N GLY A 185 13.54 4.93 -9.78
CA GLY A 185 13.39 4.00 -8.67
C GLY A 185 12.66 2.72 -9.05
N TRP A 186 12.18 2.00 -8.04
CA TRP A 186 11.48 0.72 -8.23
C TRP A 186 10.03 0.92 -8.63
N ARG A 187 9.61 0.21 -9.69
CA ARG A 187 8.26 0.28 -10.23
C ARG A 187 7.59 -1.09 -10.24
N PRO A 188 6.39 -1.24 -9.64
CA PRO A 188 5.57 -2.44 -9.79
C PRO A 188 5.25 -2.72 -11.27
N VAL A 189 5.47 -3.96 -11.69
CA VAL A 189 5.21 -4.43 -13.07
C VAL A 189 4.28 -5.65 -13.12
N VAL A 190 4.25 -6.45 -12.05
CA VAL A 190 3.31 -7.55 -11.86
C VAL A 190 2.79 -7.48 -10.43
N GLY A 191 1.50 -7.69 -10.25
CA GLY A 191 0.88 -7.81 -8.93
C GLY A 191 -0.05 -9.01 -8.88
N VAL A 192 0.04 -9.80 -7.79
CA VAL A 192 -0.90 -10.87 -7.48
C VAL A 192 -1.38 -10.70 -6.04
N VAL A 193 -2.71 -10.75 -5.88
CA VAL A 193 -3.37 -10.78 -4.58
C VAL A 193 -4.23 -12.04 -4.55
N HIS A 194 -3.98 -12.92 -3.58
CA HIS A 194 -4.73 -14.16 -3.42
C HIS A 194 -5.49 -14.17 -2.11
N ASP A 195 -6.82 -14.23 -2.19
CA ASP A 195 -7.74 -14.50 -1.10
C ASP A 195 -7.99 -16.02 -1.04
N PRO A 196 -7.43 -16.72 -0.03
CA PRO A 196 -7.57 -18.18 0.06
C PRO A 196 -8.91 -18.63 0.61
N VAL A 197 -9.65 -17.74 1.29
CA VAL A 197 -10.98 -18.06 1.84
C VAL A 197 -11.97 -18.23 0.70
N HIS A 198 -11.92 -17.33 -0.29
CA HIS A 198 -12.85 -17.31 -1.42
C HIS A 198 -12.28 -18.02 -2.67
N ASP A 199 -11.05 -18.52 -2.61
CA ASP A 199 -10.30 -19.08 -3.74
C ASP A 199 -10.23 -18.10 -4.93
N GLU A 200 -9.89 -16.84 -4.62
CA GLU A 200 -9.80 -15.77 -5.59
C GLU A 200 -8.36 -15.33 -5.76
N THR A 201 -7.87 -15.37 -6.99
CA THR A 201 -6.54 -14.88 -7.37
C THR A 201 -6.72 -13.72 -8.34
N PHE A 202 -6.47 -12.52 -7.85
CA PHE A 202 -6.41 -11.30 -8.64
C PHE A 202 -4.99 -11.12 -9.17
N CYS A 203 -4.86 -10.76 -10.44
CA CYS A 203 -3.59 -10.58 -11.09
C CYS A 203 -3.62 -9.33 -11.97
N GLY A 204 -2.54 -8.56 -11.98
CA GLY A 204 -2.30 -7.47 -12.92
C GLY A 204 -0.91 -7.59 -13.51
N VAL A 205 -0.80 -7.37 -14.81
CA VAL A 205 0.48 -7.27 -15.52
C VAL A 205 0.52 -5.94 -16.24
N ARG A 206 1.60 -5.19 -16.07
CA ARG A 206 1.72 -3.86 -16.65
C ARG A 206 1.58 -3.89 -18.18
N GLY A 207 0.57 -3.19 -18.70
CA GLY A 207 0.21 -3.19 -20.12
C GLY A 207 -0.47 -4.47 -20.62
N GLY A 208 -0.70 -5.45 -19.74
CA GLY A 208 -1.35 -6.73 -20.02
C GLY A 208 -2.76 -6.85 -19.45
N GLY A 209 -3.22 -5.85 -18.68
CA GLY A 209 -4.54 -5.86 -18.05
C GLY A 209 -4.57 -6.61 -16.71
N ALA A 210 -5.75 -6.60 -16.10
CA ALA A 210 -6.03 -7.26 -14.83
C ALA A 210 -7.03 -8.41 -15.01
N MET A 211 -6.93 -9.43 -14.15
CA MET A 211 -7.71 -10.66 -14.22
C MET A 211 -8.07 -11.15 -12.82
N LEU A 212 -9.23 -11.79 -12.68
CA LEU A 212 -9.64 -12.58 -11.52
C LEU A 212 -9.83 -14.03 -11.98
N ASN A 213 -9.04 -14.95 -11.41
CA ASN A 213 -9.10 -16.38 -11.74
C ASN A 213 -9.07 -16.65 -13.26
N GLY A 214 -8.22 -15.93 -14.00
CA GLY A 214 -8.10 -16.07 -15.45
C GLY A 214 -9.17 -15.35 -16.26
N THR A 215 -10.13 -14.67 -15.63
CA THR A 215 -11.14 -13.86 -16.31
C THR A 215 -10.74 -12.38 -16.28
N PRO A 216 -10.67 -11.67 -17.42
CA PRO A 216 -10.35 -10.24 -17.45
C PRO A 216 -11.28 -9.42 -16.56
N LEU A 217 -10.71 -8.46 -15.84
CA LEU A 217 -11.44 -7.49 -15.03
C LEU A 217 -11.69 -6.21 -15.84
N THR A 218 -12.86 -5.63 -15.61
CA THR A 218 -13.23 -4.31 -16.10
C THR A 218 -13.96 -3.59 -14.99
N ARG A 219 -13.56 -2.36 -14.70
CA ARG A 219 -14.33 -1.51 -13.78
C ARG A 219 -15.58 -0.94 -14.44
N ARG A 220 -16.50 -0.47 -13.60
CA ARG A 220 -17.58 0.43 -14.01
C ARG A 220 -17.05 1.86 -14.16
N ALA A 221 -17.58 2.59 -15.14
CA ALA A 221 -17.30 4.00 -15.38
C ALA A 221 -18.45 4.92 -14.97
N ASP A 222 -18.12 6.19 -14.79
CA ASP A 222 -19.05 7.31 -14.57
C ASP A 222 -19.95 7.09 -13.34
N ILE A 223 -19.34 6.70 -12.22
CA ILE A 223 -20.02 6.43 -10.96
C ILE A 223 -20.33 7.75 -10.24
N PRO A 224 -21.60 8.12 -10.02
CA PRO A 224 -21.92 9.29 -9.21
C PRO A 224 -21.42 9.11 -7.77
N LEU A 225 -20.95 10.19 -7.13
CA LEU A 225 -20.39 10.11 -5.77
C LEU A 225 -21.35 9.44 -4.77
N GLY A 226 -22.65 9.77 -4.82
CA GLY A 226 -23.71 9.15 -4.01
C GLY A 226 -23.90 7.64 -4.20
N GLU A 227 -23.28 7.05 -5.21
CA GLU A 227 -23.31 5.62 -5.48
C GLU A 227 -22.03 4.88 -5.08
N VAL A 228 -20.97 5.61 -4.74
CA VAL A 228 -19.66 5.05 -4.41
C VAL A 228 -19.72 4.24 -3.13
N VAL A 229 -19.25 3.00 -3.18
CA VAL A 229 -18.87 2.21 -1.99
C VAL A 229 -17.40 2.51 -1.69
N LEU A 230 -17.18 3.30 -0.64
CA LEU A 230 -15.84 3.69 -0.18
C LEU A 230 -15.28 2.63 0.76
N ALA A 231 -14.22 1.94 0.36
CA ALA A 231 -13.38 1.20 1.28
C ALA A 231 -12.39 2.16 1.96
N ALA A 232 -12.11 1.92 3.25
CA ALA A 232 -11.12 2.68 4.00
C ALA A 232 -10.39 1.78 5.00
N GLY A 233 -9.21 2.22 5.41
CA GLY A 233 -8.39 1.57 6.42
C GLY A 233 -8.00 2.49 7.58
N TYR A 234 -7.49 1.89 8.65
CA TYR A 234 -6.99 2.60 9.83
C TYR A 234 -5.57 2.14 10.12
N ALA A 235 -4.65 3.10 10.21
CA ALA A 235 -3.27 2.88 10.62
C ALA A 235 -3.19 2.16 11.98
N TYR A 236 -2.08 1.49 12.26
CA TYR A 236 -1.83 0.93 13.60
C TYR A 236 -1.68 2.02 14.68
N ASP A 237 -1.18 3.21 14.32
CA ASP A 237 -1.07 4.33 15.27
C ASP A 237 -2.45 4.93 15.63
N VAL A 238 -2.83 4.81 16.90
CA VAL A 238 -4.10 5.29 17.44
C VAL A 238 -4.27 6.80 17.29
N ALA A 239 -3.19 7.59 17.40
CA ALA A 239 -3.29 9.04 17.25
C ALA A 239 -3.69 9.41 15.82
N HIS A 240 -3.08 8.76 14.83
CA HIS A 240 -3.39 8.95 13.41
C HIS A 240 -4.79 8.49 13.01
N ARG A 241 -5.34 7.46 13.66
CA ARG A 241 -6.72 6.97 13.38
C ARG A 241 -7.78 8.06 13.50
N ARG A 242 -7.60 9.05 14.39
CA ARG A 242 -8.55 10.15 14.53
C ARG A 242 -8.59 11.04 13.29
N VAL A 243 -7.44 11.24 12.65
CA VAL A 243 -7.34 12.00 11.39
C VAL A 243 -8.02 11.22 10.27
N GLN A 244 -7.77 9.92 10.17
CA GLN A 244 -8.46 9.03 9.23
C GLN A 244 -9.98 8.99 9.46
N ALA A 245 -10.43 8.94 10.71
CA ALA A 245 -11.85 8.94 11.05
C ALA A 245 -12.54 10.24 10.65
N ALA A 246 -11.86 11.39 10.73
CA ALA A 246 -12.40 12.66 10.26
C ALA A 246 -12.65 12.65 8.75
N VAL A 247 -11.72 12.10 7.96
CA VAL A 247 -11.89 11.94 6.50
C VAL A 247 -13.05 11.01 6.16
N VAL A 248 -13.16 9.88 6.87
CA VAL A 248 -14.29 8.96 6.71
C VAL A 248 -15.61 9.66 7.07
N THR A 249 -15.64 10.43 8.15
CA THR A 249 -16.83 11.17 8.60
C THR A 249 -17.26 12.22 7.58
N ASP A 250 -16.30 12.95 7.02
CA ASP A 250 -16.54 13.94 5.96
C ASP A 250 -17.18 13.28 4.73
N LEU A 251 -16.62 12.17 4.26
CA LEU A 251 -17.11 11.47 3.06
C LEU A 251 -18.42 10.70 3.28
N ALA A 252 -18.71 10.26 4.50
CA ALA A 252 -19.83 9.35 4.79
C ALA A 252 -21.22 9.89 4.40
N GLY A 253 -21.39 11.22 4.35
CA GLY A 253 -22.64 11.85 3.93
C GLY A 253 -22.87 11.88 2.42
N ASP A 254 -21.81 11.71 1.62
CA ASP A 254 -21.85 11.91 0.18
C ASP A 254 -21.74 10.61 -0.62
N VAL A 255 -21.33 9.51 0.01
CA VAL A 255 -21.14 8.19 -0.62
C VAL A 255 -22.26 7.22 -0.27
N ARG A 256 -22.43 6.15 -1.06
CA ARG A 256 -23.44 5.10 -0.79
C ARG A 256 -23.18 4.39 0.52
N GLY A 257 -21.92 4.20 0.87
CA GLY A 257 -21.54 3.66 2.17
C GLY A 257 -20.05 3.43 2.30
N VAL A 258 -19.61 3.33 3.55
CA VAL A 258 -18.21 3.10 3.91
C VAL A 258 -18.00 1.65 4.36
N ARG A 259 -16.85 1.05 4.02
CA ARG A 259 -16.40 -0.27 4.48
C ARG A 259 -15.01 -0.16 5.09
N MET A 260 -14.88 -0.56 6.35
CA MET A 260 -13.59 -0.77 6.99
C MET A 260 -13.21 -2.24 6.83
N LEU A 261 -12.47 -2.55 5.76
CA LEU A 261 -12.26 -3.94 5.35
C LEU A 261 -11.10 -4.62 6.09
N GLY A 262 -10.06 -3.85 6.47
CA GLY A 262 -8.95 -4.36 7.28
C GLY A 262 -7.88 -5.15 6.51
N SER A 263 -7.81 -5.00 5.18
CA SER A 263 -6.72 -5.48 4.33
C SER A 263 -6.59 -4.56 3.11
N THR A 264 -5.40 -3.98 2.90
CA THR A 264 -5.17 -2.97 1.85
C THR A 264 -5.11 -3.60 0.47
N ALA A 265 -4.32 -4.66 0.31
CA ALA A 265 -4.10 -5.32 -0.95
C ALA A 265 -5.41 -5.92 -1.48
N LEU A 266 -6.21 -6.55 -0.59
CA LEU A 266 -7.51 -7.10 -0.96
C LEU A 266 -8.54 -6.00 -1.27
N ALA A 267 -8.52 -4.86 -0.57
CA ALA A 267 -9.37 -3.73 -0.89
C ALA A 267 -9.07 -3.16 -2.30
N LEU A 268 -7.79 -2.99 -2.66
CA LEU A 268 -7.39 -2.55 -4.00
C LEU A 268 -7.83 -3.56 -5.08
N ALA A 269 -7.67 -4.86 -4.82
CA ALA A 269 -8.14 -5.92 -5.70
C ALA A 269 -9.68 -5.92 -5.86
N TRP A 270 -10.41 -5.66 -4.79
CA TRP A 270 -11.87 -5.53 -4.81
C TRP A 270 -12.35 -4.32 -5.61
N ILE A 271 -11.60 -3.22 -5.63
CA ILE A 271 -11.90 -2.07 -6.49
C ILE A 271 -11.66 -2.41 -7.96
N ALA A 272 -10.57 -3.11 -8.27
CA ALA A 272 -10.31 -3.59 -9.62
C ALA A 272 -11.47 -4.48 -10.15
N ALA A 273 -12.10 -5.24 -9.25
CA ALA A 273 -13.26 -6.07 -9.55
C ALA A 273 -14.63 -5.36 -9.41
N GLY A 274 -14.66 -4.07 -9.11
CA GLY A 274 -15.90 -3.29 -8.99
C GLY A 274 -16.79 -3.67 -7.79
N ARG A 275 -16.22 -4.28 -6.74
CA ARG A 275 -16.93 -4.61 -5.48
C ARG A 275 -16.93 -3.44 -4.50
N CYS A 276 -15.93 -2.59 -4.61
CA CYS A 276 -15.85 -1.26 -4.02
C CYS A 276 -15.48 -0.29 -5.15
N ASP A 277 -15.77 1.00 -4.94
CA ASP A 277 -15.57 2.00 -5.99
C ASP A 277 -14.37 2.91 -5.68
N ALA A 278 -14.05 3.14 -4.40
CA ALA A 278 -12.89 3.95 -4.01
C ALA A 278 -12.23 3.39 -2.75
N TYR A 279 -10.95 3.69 -2.55
CA TYR A 279 -10.15 3.33 -1.39
C TYR A 279 -9.37 4.52 -0.86
N VAL A 280 -9.31 4.66 0.46
CA VAL A 280 -8.36 5.54 1.12
C VAL A 280 -7.78 4.90 2.38
N GLU A 281 -6.47 4.91 2.48
CA GLU A 281 -5.75 4.63 3.72
C GLU A 281 -4.46 5.45 3.78
N ASP A 282 -3.98 5.71 4.99
CA ASP A 282 -2.65 6.26 5.22
C ASP A 282 -1.90 5.43 6.28
N ARG A 283 -0.58 5.60 6.33
CA ARG A 283 0.39 4.78 7.07
C ARG A 283 0.53 3.36 6.51
N THR A 284 0.33 3.23 5.19
CA THR A 284 0.62 1.98 4.49
C THR A 284 2.10 1.83 4.19
N PHE A 285 2.55 0.59 4.15
CA PHE A 285 3.85 0.17 3.68
C PHE A 285 3.77 -0.30 2.24
N ARG A 286 4.95 -0.49 1.65
CA ARG A 286 5.06 -0.78 0.23
C ARG A 286 4.49 -2.15 -0.16
N TRP A 287 4.56 -3.12 0.75
CA TRP A 287 4.01 -4.46 0.56
C TRP A 287 2.47 -4.50 0.63
N ASP A 288 1.85 -3.57 1.37
CA ASP A 288 0.40 -3.42 1.46
C ASP A 288 -0.25 -3.08 0.11
N TRP A 289 0.42 -2.28 -0.73
CA TRP A 289 -0.19 -1.73 -1.94
C TRP A 289 0.50 -2.07 -3.26
N ALA A 290 1.76 -2.55 -3.27
CA ALA A 290 2.48 -2.73 -4.54
C ALA A 290 1.76 -3.68 -5.52
N ALA A 291 1.26 -4.82 -5.04
CA ALA A 291 0.53 -5.76 -5.89
C ALA A 291 -0.85 -5.20 -6.27
N GLY A 292 -1.59 -4.70 -5.28
CA GLY A 292 -2.92 -4.11 -5.47
C GLY A 292 -2.92 -2.92 -6.43
N GLN A 293 -1.85 -2.11 -6.44
CA GLN A 293 -1.68 -0.98 -7.36
C GLN A 293 -1.64 -1.47 -8.81
N VAL A 294 -0.83 -2.49 -9.13
CA VAL A 294 -0.76 -3.01 -10.51
C VAL A 294 -2.13 -3.53 -10.94
N ILE A 295 -2.79 -4.32 -10.08
CA ILE A 295 -4.11 -4.88 -10.35
C ILE A 295 -5.15 -3.78 -10.62
N ALA A 296 -5.21 -2.77 -9.75
CA ALA A 296 -6.17 -1.67 -9.87
C ALA A 296 -5.90 -0.80 -11.11
N VAL A 297 -4.64 -0.40 -11.35
CA VAL A 297 -4.26 0.41 -12.51
C VAL A 297 -4.58 -0.31 -13.81
N GLU A 298 -4.26 -1.60 -13.90
CA GLU A 298 -4.52 -2.40 -15.10
C GLU A 298 -6.01 -2.73 -15.30
N ALA A 299 -6.85 -2.58 -14.26
CA ALA A 299 -8.32 -2.58 -14.36
C ALA A 299 -8.92 -1.20 -14.71
N GLY A 300 -8.08 -0.17 -14.90
CA GLY A 300 -8.48 1.19 -15.27
C GLY A 300 -8.80 2.11 -14.09
N VAL A 301 -8.37 1.76 -12.88
CA VAL A 301 -8.52 2.57 -11.66
C VAL A 301 -7.31 3.50 -11.52
N ALA A 302 -7.53 4.76 -11.14
CA ALA A 302 -6.42 5.64 -10.80
C ALA A 302 -5.96 5.37 -9.36
N VAL A 303 -4.66 5.19 -9.16
CA VAL A 303 -4.05 4.95 -7.84
C VAL A 303 -2.95 5.99 -7.59
N GLU A 304 -3.14 6.81 -6.57
CA GLU A 304 -2.17 7.81 -6.11
C GLU A 304 -1.54 7.37 -4.80
N VAL A 305 -0.21 7.26 -4.80
CA VAL A 305 0.58 6.99 -3.59
C VAL A 305 1.39 8.23 -3.26
N SER A 306 1.17 8.82 -2.09
CA SER A 306 1.86 10.02 -1.59
C SER A 306 2.39 9.76 -0.20
N GLY A 307 3.70 9.55 -0.07
CA GLY A 307 4.29 9.09 1.18
C GLY A 307 3.72 7.72 1.56
N SER A 308 2.98 7.66 2.66
CA SER A 308 2.29 6.45 3.14
C SER A 308 0.79 6.40 2.80
N ARG A 309 0.26 7.42 2.11
CA ARG A 309 -1.15 7.50 1.74
C ARG A 309 -1.38 6.81 0.41
N VAL A 310 -2.40 5.97 0.36
CA VAL A 310 -2.96 5.40 -0.86
C VAL A 310 -4.36 5.94 -1.05
N LEU A 311 -4.60 6.54 -2.22
CA LEU A 311 -5.93 6.89 -2.72
C LEU A 311 -6.15 6.14 -4.02
N ALA A 312 -7.20 5.32 -4.10
CA ALA A 312 -7.61 4.67 -5.34
C ALA A 312 -9.06 5.00 -5.66
N ALA A 313 -9.34 5.37 -6.91
CA ALA A 313 -10.70 5.64 -7.37
C ALA A 313 -10.75 5.60 -8.91
N PRO A 314 -11.94 5.50 -9.52
CA PRO A 314 -12.13 5.86 -10.91
C PRO A 314 -11.47 7.22 -11.22
N PRO A 315 -10.74 7.34 -12.35
CA PRO A 315 -10.11 8.60 -12.77
C PRO A 315 -11.04 9.81 -12.70
N GLU A 316 -12.32 9.64 -13.03
CA GLU A 316 -13.34 10.68 -12.97
C GLU A 316 -13.68 11.19 -11.55
N LEU A 317 -13.32 10.44 -10.50
CA LEU A 317 -13.58 10.79 -9.09
C LEU A 317 -12.33 11.28 -8.35
N ILE A 318 -11.13 10.98 -8.86
CA ILE A 318 -9.90 11.15 -8.08
C ILE A 318 -9.64 12.63 -7.72
N ASP A 319 -9.89 13.55 -8.65
CA ASP A 319 -9.71 14.98 -8.43
C ASP A 319 -10.66 15.55 -7.37
N GLY A 320 -11.88 15.02 -7.28
CA GLY A 320 -12.86 15.40 -6.27
C GLY A 320 -12.54 14.85 -4.87
N LEU A 321 -11.92 13.67 -4.81
CA LEU A 321 -11.54 13.03 -3.54
C LEU A 321 -10.22 13.56 -2.98
N ARG A 322 -9.25 13.92 -3.83
CA ARG A 322 -7.92 14.40 -3.42
C ARG A 322 -7.94 15.51 -2.35
N PRO A 323 -8.72 16.61 -2.48
CA PRO A 323 -8.75 17.66 -1.45
C PRO A 323 -9.34 17.17 -0.12
N ARG A 324 -10.23 16.17 -0.15
CA ARG A 324 -10.90 15.64 1.06
C ARG A 324 -9.99 14.71 1.87
N VAL A 325 -9.00 14.10 1.24
CA VAL A 325 -8.01 13.21 1.89
C VAL A 325 -6.67 13.91 2.16
N ALA A 326 -6.56 15.21 1.84
CA ALA A 326 -5.33 15.98 2.02
C ALA A 326 -4.88 16.06 3.48
N ALA A 327 -5.83 16.01 4.44
CA ALA A 327 -5.53 16.05 5.86
C ALA A 327 -4.76 14.81 6.36
N LEU A 328 -4.70 13.73 5.59
CA LEU A 328 -3.98 12.51 5.98
C LEU A 328 -2.46 12.64 5.87
N GLY A 329 -1.94 13.66 5.19
CA GLY A 329 -0.50 13.83 4.92
C GLY A 329 -0.23 14.24 3.49
#